data_AF-A0A076KUT6-F1
#
_entry.id   AF-A0A076KUT6-F1
#
_cell.length_a   1.000
_cell.length_b   1.000
_cell.length_c   1.000
_cell.angle_alpha   90.00
_cell.angle_beta   90.00
_cell.angle_gamma   90.00
#
_symmetry.space_group_name_H-M   'P 1'
#
loop_
_entity.id
_entity.type
_entity.pdbx_description
1 polymer ?
#
loop_
_entity_poly.entity_id
_entity_poly.type
_entity_poly.pdbx_seq_one_letter_code
_entity_poly.pdbx_strand_id
1 'polypeptide(L)' 'MGVLGNIYAEKHGVASINMNDHKLSLCGPHSIMGRSIVIHHHDHHGLGLGGHAESWKSGNAGARIGCCVIEAAKLHGH' A
#
# COMPACT_ATOMS: atom_id res chain seq x y z
N MET A 1 5.71 0.99 10.17
CA MET A 1 6.17 0.29 8.94
C MET A 1 4.95 -0.10 8.14
N GLY A 2 5.00 -0.12 6.81
CA GLY A 2 3.88 -0.59 5.97
C GLY A 2 2.89 0.48 5.47
N VAL A 3 3.24 1.77 5.58
CA VAL A 3 2.50 2.85 4.89
C VAL A 3 3.36 3.34 3.73
N LEU A 4 2.88 3.12 2.51
CA LEU A 4 3.59 3.48 1.27
C LEU A 4 3.02 4.76 0.59
N GLY A 5 1.97 5.35 1.17
CA GLY A 5 1.30 6.53 0.64
C GLY A 5 0.20 6.21 -0.37
N ASN A 6 -0.14 7.21 -1.19
CA ASN A 6 -1.23 7.15 -2.16
C ASN A 6 -0.69 6.88 -3.58
N ILE A 7 -1.49 6.20 -4.39
CA ILE A 7 -1.26 5.99 -5.81
C ILE A 7 -2.38 6.65 -6.63
N TYR A 8 -2.08 6.99 -7.87
CA TYR A 8 -3.08 7.53 -8.80
C TYR A 8 -3.34 6.50 -9.90
N ALA A 9 -4.62 6.20 -10.13
CA ALA A 9 -5.05 5.41 -11.27
C ALA A 9 -5.48 6.35 -12.39
N GLU A 10 -4.98 6.10 -13.60
CA GLU A 10 -5.33 6.89 -14.78
C GLU A 10 -6.77 6.61 -15.23
N LYS A 11 -7.21 7.28 -16.31
CA LYS A 11 -8.59 7.24 -16.82
C LYS A 11 -9.18 5.84 -17.04
N HIS A 12 -8.33 4.83 -17.25
CA HIS A 12 -8.74 3.43 -17.46
C HIS A 12 -8.63 2.55 -16.21
N GLY A 13 -8.38 3.13 -15.03
CA GLY A 13 -8.24 2.38 -13.78
C GLY A 13 -6.88 1.68 -13.61
N VAL A 14 -5.90 1.99 -14.47
CA VAL A 14 -4.55 1.44 -14.40
C VAL A 14 -3.67 2.38 -13.57
N ALA A 15 -2.97 1.84 -12.57
CA ALA A 15 -1.96 2.55 -11.80
C ALA A 15 -0.59 1.92 -12.06
N SER A 16 0.32 2.67 -12.70
CA SER A 16 1.72 2.27 -12.83
C SER A 16 2.50 2.85 -11.65
N ILE A 17 3.14 1.97 -10.86
CA ILE A 17 3.69 2.33 -9.55
C ILE A 17 5.18 2.01 -9.53
N ASN A 18 6.00 3.01 -9.23
CA ASN A 18 7.42 2.86 -8.94
C ASN A 18 7.74 3.62 -7.65
N MET A 19 8.04 2.90 -6.58
CA MET A 19 8.29 3.45 -5.25
C MET A 19 9.55 2.82 -4.65
N ASN A 20 10.30 3.61 -3.89
CA ASN A 20 11.44 3.15 -3.11
C ASN A 20 11.19 3.43 -1.63
N ASP A 21 11.29 2.42 -0.78
CA ASP A 21 11.14 2.52 0.67
C ASP A 21 12.32 1.86 1.38
N HIS A 22 12.94 2.58 2.30
CA HIS A 22 14.14 2.15 3.03
C HIS A 22 13.82 1.45 4.37
N LYS A 23 12.55 1.43 4.77
CA LYS A 23 12.10 0.79 6.01
C LYS A 23 11.61 -0.63 5.75
N LEU A 24 11.09 -0.91 4.56
CA LEU A 24 10.69 -2.25 4.16
C LEU A 24 11.91 -3.16 3.94
N SER A 25 11.83 -4.38 4.48
CA SER A 25 12.85 -5.42 4.30
C SER A 25 12.19 -6.71 3.84
N LEU A 26 12.88 -7.46 2.97
CA LEU A 26 12.46 -8.81 2.56
C LEU A 26 13.08 -9.91 3.43
N CYS A 27 13.98 -9.56 4.36
CA CYS A 27 14.67 -10.49 5.23
C CYS A 27 14.82 -9.96 6.67
N GLY A 28 15.20 -10.86 7.59
CA GLY A 28 15.39 -10.52 9.00
C GLY A 28 14.08 -10.37 9.79
N PRO A 29 14.16 -9.90 11.05
CA PRO A 29 13.04 -9.91 11.99
C PRO A 29 11.89 -8.96 11.62
N HIS A 30 12.15 -7.95 10.79
CA HIS A 30 11.14 -7.01 10.29
C HIS A 30 10.73 -7.29 8.84
N SER A 31 10.97 -8.51 8.35
CA SER A 31 10.60 -8.90 6.99
C SER A 31 9.11 -8.70 6.73
N ILE A 32 8.79 -8.29 5.50
CA ILE A 32 7.42 -8.21 4.98
C ILE A 32 7.00 -9.42 4.17
N MET A 33 7.86 -10.42 4.01
CA MET A 33 7.51 -11.69 3.37
C MET A 33 6.34 -12.35 4.12
N GLY A 34 5.35 -12.85 3.39
CA GLY A 34 4.11 -13.42 3.95
C GLY A 34 3.11 -12.38 4.48
N ARG A 35 3.44 -11.09 4.47
CA ARG A 35 2.47 -10.00 4.73
C ARG A 35 1.71 -9.65 3.46
N SER A 36 0.69 -8.81 3.58
CA SER A 36 -0.10 -8.36 2.44
C SER A 36 0.17 -6.91 2.05
N ILE A 37 0.18 -6.66 0.74
CA ILE A 37 -0.06 -5.33 0.18
C ILE A 37 -1.58 -5.16 0.08
N VAL A 38 -2.09 -3.99 0.46
CA VAL A 38 -3.51 -3.65 0.42
C VAL A 38 -3.68 -2.32 -0.30
N ILE A 39 -4.55 -2.30 -1.31
CA ILE A 39 -4.98 -1.08 -1.99
C ILE A 39 -6.34 -0.70 -1.42
N HIS A 40 -6.49 0.57 -1.10
CA HIS A 40 -7.74 1.11 -0.61
C HIS A 40 -8.35 2.11 -1.59
N HIS A 41 -9.68 2.24 -1.56
CA HIS A 41 -10.42 3.25 -2.30
C HIS A 41 -10.32 4.59 -1.59
N HIS A 42 -9.66 5.56 -2.21
CA HIS A 42 -9.60 6.91 -1.65
C HIS A 42 -10.95 7.61 -1.89
N ASP A 43 -11.68 7.91 -0.82
CA ASP A 43 -12.86 8.77 -0.91
C ASP A 43 -12.43 10.23 -1.06
N HIS A 44 -12.66 10.80 -2.25
CA HIS A 44 -12.29 12.17 -2.60
C HIS A 44 -13.08 13.23 -1.78
N HIS A 45 -14.06 12.82 -0.98
CA HIS A 45 -14.78 13.67 -0.02
C HIS A 45 -14.12 13.73 1.37
N GLY A 46 -13.05 12.98 1.61
CA GLY A 46 -12.39 12.86 2.90
C GLY A 46 -11.03 13.55 2.99
N LEU A 47 -10.89 14.79 2.49
CA LEU A 47 -9.79 15.65 2.96
C LEU A 47 -9.90 15.70 4.49
N GLY A 48 -8.91 15.13 5.19
CA GLY A 48 -8.86 14.93 6.64
C GLY A 48 -8.85 16.22 7.47
N LEU A 49 -9.88 17.04 7.29
CA LEU A 49 -10.22 18.23 8.07
C LEU A 49 -11.10 17.88 9.29
N GLY A 50 -11.58 16.64 9.39
CA GLY A 50 -12.33 16.15 10.55
C GLY A 50 -11.41 15.37 11.49
N GLY A 51 -11.12 15.91 12.66
CA GLY A 51 -10.27 15.33 13.70
C GLY A 51 -10.80 14.01 14.29
N HIS A 52 -10.80 12.94 13.50
CA HIS A 52 -11.14 11.59 13.93
C HIS A 52 -9.89 10.72 14.13
N ALA A 53 -9.88 9.99 15.26
CA ALA A 53 -8.78 9.18 15.77
C ALA A 53 -8.27 8.06 14.83
N GLU A 54 -8.98 7.76 13.74
CA GLU A 54 -8.63 6.73 12.77
C GLU A 54 -7.58 7.18 11.72
N SER A 55 -7.28 8.49 11.63
CA SER A 55 -6.27 9.00 10.69
C SER A 55 -4.86 8.48 11.00
N TRP A 56 -4.57 8.18 12.26
CA TRP A 56 -3.25 7.76 12.74
C TRP A 56 -2.94 6.28 12.48
N LYS A 57 -3.97 5.43 12.26
CA LYS A 57 -3.78 3.99 12.02
C LYS A 57 -3.90 3.59 10.56
N SER A 58 -4.73 4.28 9.77
CA SER A 58 -5.01 3.90 8.37
C SER A 58 -5.03 5.07 7.38
N GLY A 59 -4.74 6.30 7.82
CA GLY A 59 -4.76 7.47 6.93
C GLY A 59 -6.13 7.81 6.35
N ASN A 60 -7.22 7.27 6.90
CA ASN A 60 -8.57 7.39 6.32
C ASN A 60 -8.67 6.78 4.90
N ALA A 61 -7.93 5.71 4.63
CA ALA A 61 -7.76 5.19 3.26
C ALA A 61 -9.04 4.60 2.63
N GLY A 62 -10.19 4.54 3.31
CA GLY A 62 -11.43 3.99 2.76
C GLY A 62 -11.42 2.46 2.60
N ALA A 63 -12.39 1.92 1.86
CA ALA A 63 -12.61 0.48 1.71
C ALA A 63 -11.42 -0.22 1.04
N ARG A 64 -11.11 -1.46 1.43
CA ARG A 64 -10.06 -2.28 0.80
C ARG A 64 -10.58 -2.79 -0.54
N ILE A 65 -9.93 -2.41 -1.64
CA ILE A 65 -10.36 -2.77 -3.00
C ILE A 65 -9.51 -3.88 -3.62
N GLY A 66 -8.37 -4.20 -3.03
CA GLY A 66 -7.53 -5.32 -3.44
C GLY A 66 -6.45 -5.62 -2.42
N CYS A 67 -6.05 -6.89 -2.36
CA CYS A 67 -4.92 -7.31 -1.55
C CYS A 67 -4.18 -8.49 -2.18
N CYS A 68 -2.89 -8.62 -1.86
CA CYS A 68 -2.04 -9.71 -2.33
C CYS A 68 -0.99 -10.04 -1.25
N VAL A 69 -0.59 -11.30 -1.15
CA VAL A 69 0.49 -11.76 -0.26
C VAL A 69 1.85 -11.53 -0.94
N ILE A 70 2.83 -11.04 -0.18
CA ILE A 70 4.20 -10.86 -0.65
C ILE A 70 4.93 -12.20 -0.55
N GLU A 71 5.30 -12.75 -1.70
CA GLU A 71 6.02 -14.03 -1.81
C GLU A 71 7.32 -13.89 -2.60
N ALA A 72 8.18 -14.91 -2.50
CA ALA A 72 9.44 -14.93 -3.21
C ALA A 72 9.19 -15.12 -4.71
N ALA A 73 9.59 -14.13 -5.51
CA ALA A 73 9.57 -14.27 -6.95
C ALA A 73 10.76 -15.11 -7.42
N LYS A 74 10.51 -16.04 -8.32
CA LYS A 74 11.58 -16.72 -9.04
C LYS A 74 12.16 -15.73 -10.05
N LEU A 75 13.44 -15.43 -9.94
CA LEU A 75 14.15 -14.77 -11.04
C LEU A 75 14.21 -15.76 -12.20
N HIS A 76 13.53 -15.44 -13.29
CA HIS A 76 13.77 -16.11 -14.56
C HIS A 76 15.14 -15.63 -15.05
N GLY A 77 16.17 -16.43 -14.81
CA GLY A 77 17.50 -16.20 -15.35
C GLY A 77 17.48 -16.35 -16.86
N HIS A 78 18.16 -15.44 -17.56
CA HIS A 78 18.67 -15.68 -18.91
C HIS A 78 19.81 -16.70 -18.88
#